data_AF-A0AAE5XDN4-F1
#
_entry.id   AF-A0AAE5XDN4-F1
#
_cell.length_a   1.000
_cell.length_b   1.000
_cell.length_c   1.000
_cell.angle_alpha   90.00
_cell.angle_beta   90.00
_cell.angle_gamma   90.00
#
_symmetry.space_group_name_H-M   'P 1'
#
loop_
_entity.id
_entity.type
_entity.pdbx_description
1 polymer ?
#
loop_
_entity_poly.entity_id
_entity_poly.type
_entity_poly.pdbx_seq_one_letter_code
_entity_poly.pdbx_strand_id
1 'polypeptide(L)'
;MPERRRFFKEKLTPYFAPPMWLHCLLYVLTLGAYELFWHYMNWRKYRLISGDPIWPPLRGLFFYFFIPALVGNLARSSSLAGRSDPSLGPWTSALYIAAVITASTLAEALHPLFILSAFPFLTYLNWRARWVNQQFITASAQSDASVSVIVAGSPLQSGHDVLVFRPSFQTVKSFRWLEIFTCIAVICIALTFALDAGRQTIIKARLTEAFSLLGGVRVDMAEKYAFSGVWPERDKLYALSEVEAVYFQPVELDASGALHFTFSPLAEETPGTISFRSVVSNPDGALRTLGWTCASAHSGPRKVYGDDKSSLPPEQLPYICRG
;
A
#
# COMPACT_ATOMS: atom_id res chain seq x y z
N MET A 1 33.45 11.49 32.09
CA MET A 1 33.43 12.49 30.99
C MET A 1 33.28 11.95 29.53
N PRO A 2 32.88 10.69 29.22
CA PRO A 2 32.69 10.26 27.83
C PRO A 2 31.35 10.70 27.19
N GLU A 3 30.29 10.86 27.99
CA GLU A 3 28.96 11.24 27.45
C GLU A 3 28.93 12.66 26.88
N ARG A 4 29.55 13.64 27.58
CA ARG A 4 29.58 15.03 27.11
C ARG A 4 30.25 15.16 25.73
N ARG A 5 31.29 14.36 25.44
CA ARG A 5 31.92 14.35 24.10
C ARG A 5 31.03 13.74 23.02
N ARG A 6 30.20 12.73 23.33
CA ARG A 6 29.24 12.16 22.35
C ARG A 6 28.16 13.18 21.99
N PHE A 7 27.58 13.84 22.99
CA PHE A 7 26.57 14.88 22.75
C PHE A 7 27.09 16.05 21.91
N PHE A 8 28.33 16.49 22.13
CA PHE A 8 28.95 17.53 21.29
C PHE A 8 29.17 17.04 19.85
N LYS A 9 29.72 15.84 19.67
CA LYS A 9 29.98 15.28 18.33
C LYS A 9 28.69 15.04 17.53
N GLU A 10 27.61 14.72 18.21
CA GLU A 10 26.29 14.53 17.61
C GLU A 10 25.68 15.86 17.13
N LYS A 11 25.89 16.96 17.87
CA LYS A 11 25.49 18.31 17.45
C LYS A 11 26.30 18.88 16.29
N LEU A 12 27.55 18.46 16.12
CA LEU A 12 28.45 19.00 15.08
C LEU A 12 28.15 18.51 13.66
N THR A 13 27.39 17.43 13.49
CA THR A 13 27.19 16.80 12.17
C THR A 13 25.75 16.98 11.67
N PRO A 14 25.52 17.79 10.62
CA PRO A 14 24.16 18.08 10.13
C PRO A 14 23.40 16.86 9.61
N TYR A 15 24.12 15.84 9.12
CA TYR A 15 23.50 14.69 8.46
C TYR A 15 23.89 13.36 9.11
N PHE A 16 23.06 12.35 8.90
CA PHE A 16 23.35 10.97 9.30
C PHE A 16 24.03 10.26 8.12
N ALA A 17 25.34 10.08 8.22
CA ALA A 17 26.17 9.54 7.14
C ALA A 17 27.14 8.46 7.64
N PRO A 18 26.71 7.19 7.75
CA PRO A 18 27.59 6.09 8.13
C PRO A 18 28.71 5.85 7.10
N PRO A 19 29.74 5.06 7.46
CA PRO A 19 30.72 4.53 6.51
C PRO A 19 30.06 3.88 5.30
N MET A 20 30.65 4.09 4.12
CA MET A 20 30.10 3.58 2.86
C MET A 20 29.89 2.06 2.90
N TRP A 21 30.88 1.31 3.40
CA TRP A 21 30.77 -0.14 3.52
C TRP A 21 29.60 -0.57 4.43
N LEU A 22 29.39 0.14 5.54
CA LEU A 22 28.30 -0.16 6.48
C LEU A 22 26.95 0.22 5.88
N HIS A 23 26.86 1.34 5.17
CA HIS A 23 25.68 1.74 4.44
C HIS A 23 25.29 0.66 3.42
N CYS A 24 26.25 0.20 2.61
CA CYS A 24 26.01 -0.84 1.61
C CYS A 24 25.56 -2.16 2.26
N LEU A 25 26.24 -2.58 3.32
CA LEU A 25 25.93 -3.79 4.06
C LEU A 25 24.52 -3.73 4.68
N LEU A 26 24.18 -2.64 5.34
CA LEU A 26 22.85 -2.46 5.93
C LEU A 26 21.75 -2.41 4.88
N TYR A 27 22.01 -1.75 3.75
CA TYR A 27 21.04 -1.65 2.66
C TYR A 27 20.72 -3.03 2.06
N VAL A 28 21.76 -3.84 1.78
CA VAL A 28 21.59 -5.18 1.22
C VAL A 28 20.96 -6.14 2.25
N LEU A 29 21.44 -6.15 3.50
CA LEU A 29 20.93 -7.06 4.54
C LEU A 29 19.48 -6.78 4.93
N THR A 30 19.03 -5.53 4.81
CA THR A 30 17.64 -5.16 5.12
C THR A 30 16.74 -5.15 3.89
N LEU A 31 17.23 -5.61 2.74
CA LEU A 31 16.49 -5.64 1.48
C LEU A 31 15.88 -4.26 1.13
N GLY A 32 16.65 -3.19 1.35
CA GLY A 32 16.21 -1.80 1.11
C GLY A 32 15.42 -1.16 2.26
N ALA A 33 14.96 -1.90 3.28
CA ALA A 33 14.23 -1.29 4.41
C ALA A 33 15.07 -0.27 5.19
N TYR A 34 16.39 -0.37 5.14
CA TYR A 34 17.31 0.62 5.69
C TYR A 34 17.15 2.03 5.07
N GLU A 35 16.60 2.16 3.87
CA GLU A 35 16.26 3.45 3.24
C GLU A 35 15.34 4.30 4.11
N LEU A 36 14.26 3.70 4.62
CA LEU A 36 13.31 4.35 5.53
C LEU A 36 14.01 4.83 6.80
N PHE A 37 14.89 3.99 7.36
CA PHE A 37 15.68 4.32 8.53
C PHE A 37 16.65 5.47 8.26
N TRP A 38 17.33 5.46 7.11
CA TRP A 38 18.27 6.52 6.71
C TRP A 38 17.55 7.86 6.55
N HIS A 39 16.36 7.88 5.92
CA HIS A 39 15.54 9.09 5.83
C HIS A 39 15.09 9.58 7.20
N TYR A 40 14.56 8.68 8.05
CA TYR A 40 14.17 9.00 9.40
C TYR A 40 15.32 9.65 10.20
N MET A 41 16.51 9.05 10.15
CA MET A 41 17.67 9.54 10.90
C MET A 41 18.14 10.92 10.41
N ASN A 42 18.13 11.16 9.10
CA ASN A 42 18.46 12.47 8.56
C ASN A 42 17.45 13.55 8.97
N TRP A 43 16.14 13.24 8.92
CA TRP A 43 15.11 14.17 9.38
C TRP A 43 15.13 14.38 10.90
N ARG A 44 15.48 13.36 11.68
CA ARG A 44 15.66 13.49 13.13
C ARG A 44 16.81 14.43 13.45
N LYS A 45 17.96 14.28 12.79
CA LYS A 45 19.09 15.20 12.96
C LYS A 45 18.77 16.61 12.52
N TYR A 46 18.10 16.75 11.37
CA TYR A 46 17.63 18.04 10.89
C TYR A 46 16.77 18.74 11.94
N ARG A 47 15.78 18.04 12.52
CA ARG A 47 14.92 18.57 13.60
C ARG A 47 15.71 19.05 14.80
N LEU A 48 16.72 18.28 15.23
CA LEU A 48 17.54 18.62 16.39
C LEU A 48 18.37 19.89 16.17
N ILE A 49 18.73 20.20 14.93
CA ILE A 49 19.58 21.35 14.58
C ILE A 49 18.75 22.58 14.22
N SER A 50 17.70 22.42 13.42
CA SER A 50 16.87 23.55 13.02
C SER A 50 15.90 24.00 14.13
N GLY A 51 15.50 23.08 15.03
CA GLY A 51 14.47 23.35 16.04
C GLY A 51 13.05 23.42 15.48
N ASP A 52 12.86 23.13 14.18
CA ASP A 52 11.55 23.19 13.54
C ASP A 52 10.62 22.09 14.08
N PRO A 53 9.31 22.37 14.22
CA PRO A 53 8.31 21.37 14.61
C PRO A 53 7.98 20.44 13.43
N ILE A 54 8.94 19.60 13.05
CA ILE A 54 8.78 18.58 12.00
C ILE A 54 8.53 17.21 12.61
N TRP A 55 7.93 16.30 11.83
CA TRP A 55 7.67 14.92 12.25
C TRP A 55 8.54 13.91 11.48
N PRO A 56 9.75 13.57 12.00
CA PRO A 56 10.71 12.72 11.30
C PRO A 56 10.20 11.33 10.88
N PRO A 57 9.40 10.60 11.70
CA PRO A 57 8.88 9.30 11.29
C PRO A 57 8.03 9.38 10.02
N LEU A 58 7.15 10.38 9.95
CA LEU A 58 6.27 10.61 8.80
C LEU A 58 7.07 10.93 7.54
N ARG A 59 8.08 11.80 7.65
CA ARG A 59 8.95 12.13 6.51
C ARG A 59 9.84 10.99 6.07
N GLY A 60 10.21 10.10 7.00
CA GLY A 60 10.91 8.86 6.70
C GLY A 60 10.03 7.87 5.94
N LEU A 61 8.78 7.71 6.38
CA LEU A 61 7.80 6.83 5.73
C LEU A 61 7.40 7.32 4.34
N PHE A 62 7.18 8.63 4.20
CA PHE A 62 6.76 9.27 2.95
C PHE A 62 7.92 9.95 2.23
N PHE A 63 9.09 9.32 2.23
CA PHE A 63 10.32 9.92 1.72
C PHE A 63 10.23 10.38 0.25
N TYR A 64 9.37 9.77 -0.58
CA TYR A 64 9.11 10.20 -1.96
C TYR A 64 8.76 11.70 -2.08
N PHE A 65 7.96 12.22 -1.15
CA PHE A 65 7.53 13.62 -1.18
C PHE A 65 8.59 14.55 -0.58
N PHE A 66 9.44 14.01 0.30
CA PHE A 66 10.36 14.81 1.11
C PHE A 66 11.81 14.75 0.64
N ILE A 67 12.17 13.82 -0.26
CA ILE A 67 13.51 13.73 -0.82
C ILE A 67 13.95 15.02 -1.55
N PRO A 68 13.10 15.74 -2.32
CA PRO A 68 13.54 16.99 -2.95
C PRO A 68 13.95 18.05 -1.93
N ALA A 69 13.25 18.11 -0.80
CA ALA A 69 13.58 19.00 0.29
C ALA A 69 14.89 18.61 0.98
N LEU A 70 15.11 17.30 1.20
CA LEU A 70 16.35 16.80 1.79
C LEU A 70 17.56 17.10 0.90
N VAL A 71 17.45 16.83 -0.41
CA VAL A 71 18.49 17.12 -1.40
C VAL A 71 18.74 18.63 -1.48
N GLY A 72 17.70 19.45 -1.55
CA GLY A 72 17.84 20.91 -1.56
C GLY A 72 18.55 21.45 -0.32
N ASN A 73 18.27 20.88 0.86
CA ASN A 73 18.97 21.23 2.09
C ASN A 73 20.44 20.79 2.06
N LEU A 74 20.74 19.61 1.50
CA LEU A 74 22.11 19.11 1.34
C LEU A 74 22.91 19.97 0.36
N ALA A 75 22.29 20.37 -0.76
CA ALA A 75 22.86 21.27 -1.76
C ALA A 75 23.21 22.64 -1.17
N ARG A 76 22.28 23.21 -0.40
CA ARG A 76 22.50 24.49 0.30
C ARG A 76 23.61 24.37 1.34
N SER A 77 23.63 23.31 2.13
CA SER A 77 24.69 23.06 3.12
C SER A 77 26.06 22.88 2.45
N SER A 78 26.10 22.26 1.27
CA SER A 78 27.33 22.16 0.46
C SER A 78 27.81 23.53 -0.01
N SER A 79 26.90 24.39 -0.51
CA SER A 79 27.28 25.75 -0.93
C SER A 79 27.83 26.59 0.22
N LEU A 80 27.27 26.45 1.43
CA LEU A 80 27.77 27.11 2.63
C LEU A 80 29.14 26.57 3.08
N ALA A 81 29.42 25.30 2.82
CA ALA A 81 30.72 24.69 3.03
C ALA A 81 31.77 25.05 1.94
N GLY A 82 31.46 26.02 1.06
CA GLY A 82 32.39 26.53 0.05
C GLY A 82 32.41 25.75 -1.26
N ARG A 83 31.49 24.81 -1.48
CA ARG A 83 31.37 24.08 -2.75
C ARG A 83 29.92 24.02 -3.23
N SER A 84 29.60 24.75 -4.28
CA SER A 84 28.36 24.53 -5.04
C SER A 84 28.52 23.26 -5.88
N ASP A 85 27.77 22.20 -5.55
CA ASP A 85 27.72 20.99 -6.36
C ASP A 85 26.45 21.02 -7.23
N PRO A 86 26.56 21.28 -8.55
CA PRO A 86 25.40 21.34 -9.45
C PRO A 86 24.69 19.99 -9.59
N SER A 87 25.37 18.90 -9.22
CA SER A 87 24.78 17.56 -9.17
C SER A 87 23.76 17.41 -8.04
N LEU A 88 23.78 18.20 -6.96
CA LEU A 88 22.76 18.14 -5.90
C LEU A 88 21.52 19.01 -6.23
N GLY A 89 21.05 18.96 -7.48
CA GLY A 89 19.90 19.74 -7.95
C GLY A 89 18.56 18.98 -7.90
N PRO A 90 17.45 19.65 -8.26
CA PRO A 90 16.11 19.03 -8.36
C PRO A 90 16.09 17.74 -9.20
N TRP A 91 16.93 17.69 -10.23
CA TRP A 91 17.08 16.53 -11.10
C TRP A 91 17.51 15.26 -10.37
N THR A 92 18.34 15.33 -9.34
CA THR A 92 18.71 14.11 -8.58
C THR A 92 17.54 13.54 -7.80
N SER A 93 16.68 14.41 -7.26
CA SER A 93 15.47 13.96 -6.57
C SER A 93 14.49 13.35 -7.55
N ALA A 94 14.31 13.97 -8.72
CA ALA A 94 13.48 13.42 -9.79
C ALA A 94 13.99 12.07 -10.31
N LEU A 95 15.29 11.94 -10.55
CA LEU A 95 15.92 10.69 -11.00
C LEU A 95 15.82 9.58 -9.96
N TYR A 96 16.00 9.91 -8.68
CA TYR A 96 15.83 8.95 -7.60
C TYR A 96 14.36 8.47 -7.51
N ILE A 97 13.39 9.40 -7.55
CA ILE A 97 11.97 9.03 -7.55
C ILE A 97 11.63 8.18 -8.77
N ALA A 98 12.11 8.54 -9.96
CA ALA A 98 11.91 7.78 -11.18
C ALA A 98 12.52 6.38 -11.06
N ALA A 99 13.75 6.24 -10.56
CA ALA A 99 14.41 4.95 -10.39
C ALA A 99 13.62 4.02 -9.44
N VAL A 100 13.10 4.56 -8.34
CA VAL A 100 12.29 3.79 -7.39
C VAL A 100 10.95 3.38 -8.01
N ILE A 101 10.26 4.29 -8.72
CA ILE A 101 8.98 3.99 -9.39
C ILE A 101 9.20 2.94 -10.49
N THR A 102 10.15 3.15 -11.39
CA THR A 102 10.45 2.20 -12.48
C THR A 102 10.80 0.82 -11.95
N ALA A 103 11.54 0.75 -10.83
CA ALA A 103 11.83 -0.52 -10.20
C ALA A 103 10.56 -1.18 -9.62
N SER A 104 9.68 -0.42 -8.98
CA SER A 104 8.42 -0.96 -8.42
C SER A 104 7.48 -1.51 -9.49
N THR A 105 7.46 -0.91 -10.68
CA THR A 105 6.62 -1.36 -11.79
C THR A 105 7.17 -2.59 -12.52
N LEU A 106 8.48 -2.81 -12.47
CA LEU A 106 9.15 -3.95 -13.13
C LEU A 106 9.25 -5.19 -12.23
N ALA A 107 8.68 -5.12 -11.01
CA ALA A 107 8.89 -6.10 -9.94
C ALA A 107 8.29 -7.49 -10.20
N GLU A 108 7.37 -7.66 -11.16
CA GLU A 108 6.74 -8.96 -11.42
C GLU A 108 7.73 -10.04 -11.95
N ALA A 109 8.89 -9.66 -12.51
CA ALA A 109 9.88 -10.60 -13.04
C ALA A 109 11.24 -10.59 -12.32
N LEU A 110 11.60 -9.53 -11.60
CA LEU A 110 12.98 -9.29 -11.12
C LEU A 110 13.05 -8.72 -9.69
N HIS A 111 12.32 -9.34 -8.75
CA HIS A 111 12.27 -8.97 -7.33
C HIS A 111 13.61 -8.65 -6.63
N PRO A 112 14.75 -9.35 -6.87
CA PRO A 112 16.01 -8.99 -6.22
C PRO A 112 16.71 -7.76 -6.84
N LEU A 113 16.42 -7.43 -8.11
CA LEU A 113 16.99 -6.25 -8.76
C LEU A 113 16.28 -4.95 -8.35
N PHE A 114 15.03 -5.06 -7.88
CA PHE A 114 14.24 -3.93 -7.35
C PHE A 114 15.03 -3.12 -6.30
N ILE A 115 15.71 -3.82 -5.40
CA ILE A 115 16.45 -3.21 -4.28
C ILE A 115 17.69 -2.45 -4.81
N LEU A 116 18.28 -2.86 -5.93
CA LEU A 116 19.52 -2.26 -6.42
C LEU A 116 19.31 -0.97 -7.23
N SER A 117 18.08 -0.62 -7.63
CA SER A 117 17.82 0.56 -8.48
C SER A 117 18.04 1.88 -7.75
N ALA A 118 17.61 1.97 -6.48
CA ALA A 118 17.75 3.15 -5.64
C ALA A 118 19.11 3.21 -4.94
N PHE A 119 19.79 2.06 -4.85
CA PHE A 119 21.09 1.91 -4.23
C PHE A 119 22.17 2.91 -4.70
N PRO A 120 22.43 3.12 -6.01
CA PRO A 120 23.45 4.07 -6.46
C PRO A 120 23.14 5.50 -6.03
N PHE A 121 21.86 5.88 -6.04
CA PHE A 121 21.42 7.21 -5.63
C PHE A 121 21.57 7.43 -4.12
N LEU A 122 21.14 6.48 -3.29
CA LEU A 122 21.31 6.58 -1.83
C LEU A 122 22.78 6.55 -1.42
N THR A 123 23.58 5.72 -2.10
CA THR A 123 25.04 5.66 -1.91
C THR A 123 25.66 7.02 -2.23
N TYR A 124 25.26 7.64 -3.35
CA TYR A 124 25.70 8.99 -3.71
C TYR A 124 25.28 10.04 -2.67
N LEU A 125 24.02 10.04 -2.22
CA LEU A 125 23.54 10.98 -1.20
C LEU A 125 24.24 10.78 0.14
N ASN A 126 24.48 9.53 0.55
CA ASN A 126 25.21 9.20 1.78
C ASN A 126 26.66 9.67 1.70
N TRP A 127 27.33 9.45 0.56
CA TRP A 127 28.68 9.94 0.31
C TRP A 127 28.76 11.47 0.39
N ARG A 128 27.80 12.18 -0.22
CA ARG A 128 27.71 13.64 -0.14
C ARG A 128 27.44 14.15 1.26
N ALA A 129 26.49 13.55 1.98
CA ALA A 129 26.22 13.87 3.38
C ALA A 129 27.45 13.70 4.26
N ARG A 130 28.25 12.65 4.02
CA ARG A 130 29.52 12.43 4.72
C ARG A 130 30.55 13.53 4.42
N TRP A 131 30.69 13.92 3.15
CA TRP A 131 31.60 14.99 2.76
C TRP A 131 31.22 16.32 3.43
N VAL A 132 29.94 16.68 3.42
CA VAL A 132 29.44 17.89 4.09
C VAL A 132 29.74 17.83 5.59
N ASN A 133 29.45 16.71 6.24
CA ASN A 133 29.76 16.52 7.67
C ASN A 133 31.27 16.71 7.97
N GLN A 134 32.18 16.27 7.09
CA GLN A 134 33.61 16.45 7.29
C GLN A 134 34.02 17.94 7.25
N GLN A 135 33.44 18.72 6.34
CA GLN A 135 33.74 20.15 6.24
C GLN A 135 33.33 20.93 7.50
N PHE A 136 32.16 20.61 8.07
CA PHE A 136 31.74 21.23 9.32
C PHE A 136 32.64 20.86 10.51
N ILE A 137 33.12 19.61 10.57
CA ILE A 137 34.07 19.18 11.60
C ILE A 137 35.39 19.96 11.46
N THR A 138 35.94 20.06 10.24
CA THR A 138 37.20 20.80 10.02
C THR A 138 37.07 22.28 10.31
N ALA A 139 35.95 22.91 9.93
CA ALA A 139 35.68 24.31 10.23
C ALA A 139 35.59 24.57 11.75
N SER A 140 34.90 23.70 12.49
CA SER A 140 34.80 23.81 13.95
C SER A 140 36.15 23.59 14.67
N ALA A 141 36.98 22.68 14.15
CA ALA A 141 38.31 22.45 14.71
C ALA A 141 39.23 23.67 14.51
N GLN A 142 39.09 24.38 13.38
CA GLN A 142 39.84 25.61 13.13
C GLN A 142 39.40 26.76 14.04
N SER A 143 38.10 26.89 14.32
CA SER A 143 37.61 27.91 15.26
C SER A 143 38.06 27.63 16.70
N ASP A 144 38.06 26.38 17.15
CA ASP A 144 38.50 26.04 18.50
C ASP A 144 40.02 26.23 18.67
N ALA A 145 40.79 25.90 17.63
CA ALA A 145 42.24 26.12 17.62
C ALA A 145 42.58 27.61 17.66
N SER A 146 41.90 28.47 16.89
CA SER A 146 42.15 29.92 16.92
C SER A 146 41.74 30.55 18.26
N VAL A 147 40.65 30.10 18.88
CA VAL A 147 40.27 30.54 20.23
C VAL A 147 41.30 30.11 21.27
N SER A 148 41.86 28.90 21.18
CA SER A 148 42.90 28.45 22.12
C SER A 148 44.23 29.22 21.98
N VAL A 149 44.54 29.73 20.79
CA VAL A 149 45.72 30.58 20.54
C VAL A 149 45.51 32.00 21.07
N ILE A 150 44.28 32.54 20.99
CA ILE A 150 43.95 33.87 21.52
C ILE A 150 43.91 33.86 23.06
N VAL A 151 43.54 32.75 23.70
CA VAL A 151 43.49 32.63 25.18
C VAL A 151 44.89 32.60 25.82
N ALA A 152 45.97 32.43 25.06
CA ALA A 152 47.35 32.55 25.57
C ALA A 152 47.88 34.01 25.59
N GLY A 153 47.09 34.99 25.12
CA GLY A 153 47.50 36.40 25.06
C GLY A 153 46.41 37.36 25.52
N SER A 154 46.36 37.64 26.82
CA SER A 154 45.60 38.73 27.48
C SER A 154 44.06 38.75 27.28
N PRO A 155 43.26 39.18 28.27
CA PRO A 155 41.82 39.20 28.15
C PRO A 155 41.36 40.40 27.31
N LEU A 156 41.17 40.21 26.01
CA LEU A 156 40.48 41.18 25.16
C LEU A 156 38.98 40.91 25.20
N GLN A 157 38.25 41.84 25.83
CA GLN A 157 36.82 42.02 25.66
C GLN A 157 36.49 42.15 24.16
N SER A 158 35.67 41.26 23.61
CA SER A 158 34.64 41.61 22.63
C SER A 158 33.82 40.37 22.27
N GLY A 159 32.51 40.58 22.11
CA GLY A 159 31.55 39.53 21.80
C GLY A 159 31.86 38.87 20.48
N HIS A 160 32.43 37.66 20.54
CA HIS A 160 32.37 36.75 19.43
C HIS A 160 31.02 36.05 19.51
N ASP A 161 30.09 36.49 18.65
CA ASP A 161 29.02 35.63 18.17
C ASP A 161 29.67 34.35 17.65
N VAL A 162 29.69 33.32 18.50
CA VAL A 162 29.89 31.95 18.05
C VAL A 162 28.92 31.79 16.89
N LEU A 163 29.42 31.42 15.71
CA LEU A 163 28.64 31.06 14.53
C LEU A 163 27.70 29.92 14.91
N VAL A 164 26.61 30.25 15.61
CA VAL A 164 25.49 29.37 15.86
C VAL A 164 24.87 29.25 14.49
N PHE A 165 25.24 28.18 13.81
CA PHE A 165 24.58 27.73 12.59
C PHE A 165 23.11 27.51 12.95
N ARG A 166 22.31 28.57 12.84
CA ARG A 166 20.88 28.49 12.62
C ARG A 166 20.76 28.43 11.12
N PRO A 167 20.73 27.23 10.52
CA PRO A 167 20.31 27.19 9.14
C PRO A 167 18.87 27.69 9.14
N SER A 168 18.67 28.94 8.75
CA SER A 168 17.35 29.46 8.46
C SER A 168 16.93 28.81 7.15
N PHE A 169 16.44 27.57 7.27
CA PHE A 169 15.77 26.89 6.20
C PHE A 169 14.42 27.59 6.00
N GLN A 170 14.43 28.76 5.36
CA GLN A 170 13.24 29.49 4.94
C GLN A 170 12.44 28.61 3.96
N THR A 171 11.48 27.85 4.48
CA THR A 171 10.19 27.46 3.85
C THR A 171 9.20 26.89 4.88
N VAL A 172 9.35 27.19 6.17
CA VAL A 172 8.70 26.50 7.30
C VAL A 172 7.15 26.58 7.28
N LYS A 173 6.54 27.62 6.69
CA LYS A 173 5.07 27.72 6.61
C LYS A 173 4.44 26.81 5.55
N SER A 174 5.07 26.65 4.38
CA SER A 174 4.49 25.85 3.28
C SER A 174 4.56 24.35 3.58
N PHE A 175 5.58 23.93 4.33
CA PHE A 175 5.89 22.52 4.52
C PHE A 175 4.93 21.75 5.44
N ARG A 176 4.28 22.42 6.40
CA ARG A 176 3.31 21.77 7.31
C ARG A 176 2.02 21.39 6.60
N TRP A 177 1.58 22.21 5.64
CA TRP A 177 0.42 21.90 4.81
C TRP A 177 0.70 20.71 3.90
N LEU A 178 1.91 20.63 3.34
CA LEU A 178 2.33 19.48 2.53
C LEU A 178 2.22 18.15 3.32
N GLU A 179 2.68 18.12 4.58
CA GLU A 179 2.56 16.93 5.43
C GLU A 179 1.10 16.47 5.61
N ILE A 180 0.19 17.41 5.88
CA ILE A 180 -1.24 17.12 6.06
C ILE A 180 -1.87 16.65 4.73
N PHE A 181 -1.58 17.34 3.62
CA PHE A 181 -2.11 16.98 2.31
C PHE A 181 -1.61 15.60 1.85
N THR A 182 -0.33 15.28 2.07
CA THR A 182 0.20 13.95 1.78
C THR A 182 -0.50 12.87 2.62
N CYS A 183 -0.73 13.10 3.91
CA CYS A 183 -1.47 12.15 4.75
C CYS A 183 -2.89 11.93 4.26
N ILE A 184 -3.62 13.01 3.96
CA ILE A 184 -5.00 12.94 3.46
C ILE A 184 -5.03 12.20 2.11
N ALA A 185 -4.13 12.53 1.18
CA ALA A 185 -4.07 11.89 -0.12
C ALA A 185 -3.84 10.37 0.00
N VAL A 186 -2.90 9.95 0.87
CA VAL A 186 -2.62 8.53 1.11
C VAL A 186 -3.84 7.82 1.72
N ILE A 187 -4.49 8.44 2.72
CA ILE A 187 -5.70 7.86 3.34
C ILE A 187 -6.83 7.74 2.31
N CYS A 188 -7.05 8.75 1.48
CA CYS A 188 -8.08 8.71 0.44
C CYS A 188 -7.81 7.60 -0.58
N ILE A 189 -6.58 7.46 -1.07
CA ILE A 189 -6.21 6.38 -2.00
C ILE A 189 -6.42 5.02 -1.34
N ALA A 190 -5.91 4.83 -0.12
CA ALA A 190 -6.07 3.57 0.61
C ALA A 190 -7.55 3.23 0.85
N LEU A 191 -8.38 4.23 1.18
CA LEU A 191 -9.80 4.06 1.39
C LEU A 191 -10.52 3.65 0.10
N THR A 192 -10.18 4.25 -1.05
CA THR A 192 -10.77 3.87 -2.34
C THR A 192 -10.51 2.39 -2.66
N PHE A 193 -9.26 1.93 -2.52
CA PHE A 193 -8.94 0.51 -2.75
C PHE A 193 -9.59 -0.42 -1.72
N ALA A 194 -9.62 -0.03 -0.44
CA ALA A 194 -10.24 -0.82 0.61
C ALA A 194 -11.75 -0.95 0.43
N LEU A 195 -12.43 0.12 -0.03
CA LEU A 195 -13.86 0.11 -0.30
C LEU A 195 -14.21 -0.81 -1.47
N ASP A 196 -13.43 -0.77 -2.56
CA ASP A 196 -13.67 -1.63 -3.72
C ASP A 196 -13.49 -3.12 -3.38
N ALA A 197 -12.39 -3.46 -2.69
CA ALA A 197 -12.16 -4.82 -2.21
C ALA A 197 -13.25 -5.28 -1.21
N GLY A 198 -13.70 -4.38 -0.34
CA GLY A 198 -14.79 -4.61 0.61
C GLY A 198 -16.12 -4.96 -0.08
N ARG A 199 -16.46 -4.29 -1.19
CA ARG A 199 -17.68 -4.60 -1.96
C ARG A 199 -17.68 -6.03 -2.50
N GLN A 200 -16.59 -6.47 -3.11
CA GLN A 200 -16.49 -7.83 -3.67
C GLN A 200 -16.61 -8.92 -2.60
N THR A 201 -16.04 -8.69 -1.41
CA THR A 201 -16.10 -9.66 -0.30
C THR A 201 -17.52 -9.79 0.27
N ILE A 202 -18.27 -8.68 0.37
CA ILE A 202 -19.68 -8.72 0.80
C ILE A 202 -20.54 -9.50 -0.19
N ILE A 203 -20.36 -9.30 -1.50
CA ILE A 203 -21.12 -10.05 -2.53
C ILE A 203 -20.84 -11.55 -2.42
N LYS A 204 -19.57 -11.95 -2.24
CA LYS A 204 -19.18 -13.36 -2.05
C LYS A 204 -19.72 -13.96 -0.75
N ALA A 205 -19.77 -13.18 0.33
CA ALA A 205 -20.38 -13.61 1.58
C ALA A 205 -21.88 -13.87 1.41
N ARG A 206 -22.60 -12.95 0.76
CA ARG A 206 -24.03 -13.15 0.44
C ARG A 206 -24.24 -14.37 -0.45
N LEU A 207 -23.45 -14.53 -1.51
CA LEU A 207 -23.49 -15.71 -2.37
C LEU A 207 -23.39 -17.01 -1.56
N THR A 208 -22.46 -17.07 -0.59
CA THR A 208 -22.26 -18.25 0.28
C THR A 208 -23.53 -18.61 1.06
N GLU A 209 -24.31 -17.61 1.48
CA GLU A 209 -25.62 -17.83 2.12
C GLU A 209 -26.65 -18.39 1.13
N ALA A 210 -26.72 -17.88 -0.11
CA ALA A 210 -27.55 -18.49 -1.15
C ALA A 210 -27.18 -19.96 -1.40
N PHE A 211 -25.89 -20.29 -1.41
CA PHE A 211 -25.44 -21.69 -1.54
C PHE A 211 -25.90 -22.57 -0.38
N SER A 212 -25.90 -22.03 0.84
CA SER A 212 -26.41 -22.75 2.01
C SER A 212 -27.90 -23.03 1.90
N LEU A 213 -28.69 -22.04 1.47
CA LEU A 213 -30.14 -22.20 1.24
C LEU A 213 -30.43 -23.20 0.12
N LEU A 214 -29.66 -23.14 -0.97
CA LEU A 214 -29.75 -24.07 -2.09
C LEU A 214 -29.54 -25.52 -1.70
N GLY A 215 -28.73 -25.81 -0.69
CA GLY A 215 -28.48 -27.17 -0.24
C GLY A 215 -29.77 -27.93 0.05
N GLY A 216 -30.68 -27.34 0.83
CA GLY A 216 -31.97 -27.94 1.16
C GLY A 216 -32.92 -28.02 -0.03
N VAL A 217 -33.04 -26.93 -0.79
CA VAL A 217 -33.95 -26.84 -1.94
C VAL A 217 -33.61 -27.87 -3.02
N ARG A 218 -32.31 -28.08 -3.29
CA ARG A 218 -31.85 -29.04 -4.29
C ARG A 218 -32.22 -30.48 -3.94
N VAL A 219 -32.18 -30.84 -2.65
CA VAL A 219 -32.54 -32.19 -2.18
C VAL A 219 -34.04 -32.42 -2.32
N ASP A 220 -34.87 -31.47 -1.87
CA ASP A 220 -36.34 -31.55 -1.96
C ASP A 220 -36.80 -31.60 -3.44
N MET A 221 -36.23 -30.75 -4.30
CA MET A 221 -36.48 -30.80 -5.74
C MET A 221 -36.05 -32.12 -6.37
N ALA A 222 -34.88 -32.65 -6.00
CA ALA A 222 -34.37 -33.90 -6.53
C ALA A 222 -35.27 -35.08 -6.17
N GLU A 223 -35.76 -35.14 -4.93
CA GLU A 223 -36.66 -36.20 -4.48
C GLU A 223 -37.99 -36.18 -5.25
N LYS A 224 -38.62 -35.01 -5.36
CA LYS A 224 -39.90 -34.87 -6.07
C LYS A 224 -39.77 -35.13 -7.56
N TYR A 225 -38.70 -34.66 -8.18
CA TYR A 225 -38.45 -34.90 -9.59
C TYR A 225 -38.10 -36.36 -9.87
N ALA A 226 -37.32 -37.02 -9.01
CA ALA A 226 -36.99 -38.43 -9.16
C ALA A 226 -38.24 -39.32 -9.06
N PHE A 227 -39.19 -38.97 -8.19
CA PHE A 227 -40.43 -39.72 -8.01
C PHE A 227 -41.47 -39.45 -9.12
N SER A 228 -41.74 -38.19 -9.43
CA SER A 228 -42.85 -37.80 -10.32
C SER A 228 -42.42 -37.62 -11.79
N GLY A 229 -41.14 -37.34 -12.03
CA GLY A 229 -40.63 -36.96 -13.34
C GLY A 229 -41.05 -35.57 -13.82
N VAL A 230 -41.75 -34.80 -12.99
CA VAL A 230 -42.25 -33.44 -13.27
C VAL A 230 -41.61 -32.47 -12.29
N TRP A 231 -41.30 -31.25 -12.75
CA TRP A 231 -40.74 -30.23 -11.87
C TRP A 231 -41.78 -29.77 -10.84
N PRO A 232 -41.44 -29.72 -9.54
CA PRO A 232 -42.37 -29.27 -8.52
C PRO A 232 -42.62 -27.76 -8.65
N GLU A 233 -43.83 -27.32 -8.29
CA GLU A 233 -44.13 -25.90 -8.11
C GLU A 233 -43.50 -25.38 -6.81
N ARG A 234 -43.26 -24.07 -6.73
CA ARG A 234 -42.61 -23.43 -5.57
C ARG A 234 -43.31 -23.75 -4.24
N ASP A 235 -44.63 -23.66 -4.20
CA ASP A 235 -45.41 -23.84 -2.97
C ASP A 235 -45.39 -25.28 -2.45
N LYS A 236 -44.95 -26.22 -3.30
CA LYS A 236 -44.75 -27.61 -2.91
C LYS A 236 -43.37 -27.83 -2.29
N LEU A 237 -42.44 -26.88 -2.32
CA LEU A 237 -41.09 -27.07 -1.77
C LEU A 237 -41.02 -26.57 -0.33
N TYR A 238 -40.90 -27.51 0.62
CA TYR A 238 -40.85 -27.21 2.05
C TYR A 238 -39.64 -26.32 2.39
N ALA A 239 -38.51 -26.56 1.70
CA ALA A 239 -37.30 -25.79 1.89
C ALA A 239 -37.40 -24.32 1.44
N LEU A 240 -38.42 -23.94 0.65
CA LEU A 240 -38.63 -22.56 0.18
C LEU A 240 -39.81 -21.87 0.86
N SER A 241 -40.72 -22.60 1.50
CA SER A 241 -41.90 -22.02 2.15
C SER A 241 -41.59 -21.30 3.46
N GLU A 242 -40.51 -21.66 4.15
CA GLU A 242 -40.15 -21.12 5.48
C GLU A 242 -38.95 -20.15 5.48
N VAL A 243 -38.34 -19.88 4.31
CA VAL A 243 -37.10 -19.10 4.25
C VAL A 243 -37.38 -17.62 4.03
N GLU A 244 -37.27 -16.83 5.11
CA GLU A 244 -37.11 -15.37 5.01
C GLU A 244 -35.64 -15.04 4.73
N ALA A 245 -35.33 -14.78 3.46
CA ALA A 245 -33.98 -14.40 3.07
C ALA A 245 -33.75 -12.90 3.33
N VAL A 246 -32.79 -12.55 4.19
CA VAL A 246 -32.47 -11.15 4.52
C VAL A 246 -31.79 -10.43 3.34
N TYR A 247 -30.96 -11.15 2.59
CA TYR A 247 -30.12 -10.57 1.52
C TYR A 247 -30.63 -10.84 0.11
N PHE A 248 -31.75 -11.56 -0.02
CA PHE A 248 -32.30 -11.96 -1.30
C PHE A 248 -33.76 -11.60 -1.40
N GLN A 249 -34.18 -11.32 -2.63
CA GLN A 249 -35.58 -11.34 -2.98
C GLN A 249 -36.10 -12.80 -2.95
N PRO A 250 -37.43 -13.01 -2.89
CA PRO A 250 -38.02 -14.32 -2.94
C PRO A 250 -37.49 -15.15 -4.13
N VAL A 251 -37.00 -16.36 -3.86
CA VAL A 251 -36.39 -17.23 -4.89
C VAL A 251 -37.42 -17.57 -5.98
N GLU A 252 -37.08 -17.29 -7.23
CA GLU A 252 -37.93 -17.63 -8.37
C GLU A 252 -37.59 -19.04 -8.86
N LEU A 253 -38.62 -19.88 -9.00
CA LEU A 253 -38.51 -21.20 -9.59
C LEU A 253 -39.15 -21.17 -10.98
N ASP A 254 -38.36 -21.44 -12.00
CA ASP A 254 -38.83 -21.57 -13.37
C ASP A 254 -39.52 -22.93 -13.60
N ALA A 255 -40.44 -22.99 -14.56
CA ALA A 255 -41.15 -24.22 -14.92
C ALA A 255 -40.21 -25.33 -15.42
N SER A 256 -39.01 -24.94 -15.86
CA SER A 256 -37.93 -25.84 -16.28
C SER A 256 -37.13 -26.46 -15.12
N GLY A 257 -37.40 -26.06 -13.87
CA GLY A 257 -36.63 -26.49 -12.70
C GLY A 257 -35.38 -25.68 -12.42
N ALA A 258 -35.17 -24.53 -13.08
CA ALA A 258 -34.11 -23.59 -12.76
C ALA A 258 -34.51 -22.66 -11.60
N LEU A 259 -33.56 -22.40 -10.71
CA LEU A 259 -33.73 -21.51 -9.55
C LEU A 259 -32.98 -20.20 -9.79
N HIS A 260 -33.65 -19.06 -9.62
CA HIS A 260 -33.05 -17.74 -9.75
C HIS A 260 -33.05 -17.02 -8.40
N PHE A 261 -31.85 -16.59 -7.98
CA PHE A 261 -31.65 -15.81 -6.76
C PHE A 261 -31.30 -14.39 -7.15
N THR A 262 -32.17 -13.45 -6.80
CA THR A 262 -31.95 -12.02 -7.02
C THR A 262 -31.53 -11.37 -5.71
N PHE A 263 -30.38 -10.71 -5.69
CA PHE A 263 -29.87 -10.03 -4.51
C PHE A 263 -30.73 -8.81 -4.18
N SER A 264 -30.98 -8.58 -2.88
CA SER A 264 -31.54 -7.32 -2.42
C SER A 264 -30.56 -6.18 -2.75
N PRO A 265 -31.01 -5.11 -3.43
CA PRO A 265 -30.13 -4.05 -3.91
C PRO A 265 -29.41 -3.36 -2.73
N LEU A 266 -28.10 -3.13 -2.85
CA LEU A 266 -27.43 -2.11 -2.04
C LEU A 266 -27.58 -0.78 -2.77
N ALA A 267 -28.05 0.25 -2.07
CA ALA A 267 -27.95 1.68 -2.44
C ALA A 267 -27.71 1.97 -3.94
N GLU A 268 -28.81 2.11 -4.71
CA GLU A 268 -28.84 2.49 -6.14
C GLU A 268 -28.16 1.53 -7.14
N GLU A 269 -27.61 0.39 -6.72
CA GLU A 269 -27.09 -0.63 -7.65
C GLU A 269 -28.21 -1.52 -8.21
N THR A 270 -28.08 -1.91 -9.49
CA THR A 270 -29.00 -2.88 -10.09
C THR A 270 -28.83 -4.24 -9.40
N PRO A 271 -29.92 -4.89 -8.96
CA PRO A 271 -29.83 -6.15 -8.27
C PRO A 271 -29.21 -7.22 -9.19
N GLY A 272 -28.13 -7.83 -8.72
CA GLY A 272 -27.55 -8.98 -9.40
C GLY A 272 -28.47 -10.19 -9.29
N THR A 273 -28.49 -11.03 -10.31
CA THR A 273 -29.18 -12.33 -10.28
C THR A 273 -28.15 -13.43 -10.53
N ILE A 274 -28.31 -14.56 -9.85
CA ILE A 274 -27.56 -15.79 -10.10
C ILE A 274 -28.53 -16.95 -10.32
N SER A 275 -28.28 -17.72 -11.37
CA SER A 275 -29.15 -18.83 -11.78
C SER A 275 -28.50 -20.18 -11.50
N PHE A 276 -29.27 -21.09 -10.92
CA PHE A 276 -28.90 -22.49 -10.73
C PHE A 276 -29.79 -23.34 -11.60
N ARG A 277 -29.18 -23.96 -12.60
CA ARG A 277 -29.88 -24.73 -13.63
C ARG A 277 -29.73 -26.21 -13.34
N SER A 278 -30.81 -26.96 -13.50
CA SER A 278 -30.80 -28.39 -13.27
C SER A 278 -30.19 -29.13 -14.47
N VAL A 279 -29.50 -30.22 -14.18
CA VAL A 279 -28.82 -31.07 -15.18
C VAL A 279 -29.31 -32.49 -14.97
N VAL A 280 -30.18 -32.98 -15.84
CA VAL A 280 -30.74 -34.32 -15.70
C VAL A 280 -29.86 -35.30 -16.47
N SER A 281 -29.37 -36.33 -15.78
CA SER A 281 -28.72 -37.47 -16.44
C SER A 281 -29.72 -38.63 -16.54
N ASN A 282 -29.88 -39.15 -17.77
CA ASN A 282 -30.82 -40.21 -18.12
C ASN A 282 -32.31 -39.87 -17.86
N PRO A 283 -32.90 -38.91 -18.60
CA PRO A 283 -34.27 -38.45 -18.36
C PRO A 283 -35.34 -39.55 -18.55
N ASP A 284 -35.06 -40.54 -19.40
CA ASP A 284 -35.99 -41.62 -19.74
C ASP A 284 -35.78 -42.89 -18.88
N GLY A 285 -34.78 -42.89 -18.01
CA GLY A 285 -34.44 -44.03 -17.15
C GLY A 285 -35.33 -44.14 -15.91
N ALA A 286 -35.36 -45.35 -15.33
CA ALA A 286 -36.01 -45.62 -14.04
C ALA A 286 -35.33 -44.88 -12.85
N LEU A 287 -34.06 -44.53 -13.01
CA LEU A 287 -33.29 -43.71 -12.06
C LEU A 287 -32.92 -42.39 -12.75
N ARG A 288 -33.69 -41.34 -12.46
CA ARG A 288 -33.44 -39.97 -12.96
C ARG A 288 -32.52 -39.26 -11.97
N THR A 289 -31.25 -39.15 -12.31
CA THR A 289 -30.28 -38.43 -11.45
C THR A 289 -30.24 -36.95 -11.78
N LEU A 290 -30.36 -36.12 -10.74
CA LEU A 290 -30.36 -34.66 -10.85
C LEU A 290 -29.00 -34.09 -10.42
N GLY A 291 -28.34 -33.39 -11.34
CA GLY A 291 -27.20 -32.53 -11.09
C GLY A 291 -27.60 -31.06 -11.19
N TRP A 292 -26.67 -30.18 -10.89
CA TRP A 292 -26.87 -28.72 -10.93
C TRP A 292 -25.66 -28.06 -11.56
N THR A 293 -25.91 -27.04 -12.38
CA THR A 293 -24.88 -26.11 -12.87
C THR A 293 -25.21 -24.70 -12.41
N CYS A 294 -24.18 -23.92 -12.11
CA CYS A 294 -24.30 -22.56 -11.62
C CYS A 294 -23.92 -21.58 -12.71
N ALA A 295 -24.77 -20.58 -12.96
CA ALA A 295 -24.55 -19.55 -13.97
C ALA A 295 -24.07 -20.16 -15.30
N SER A 296 -23.00 -19.62 -15.87
CA SER A 296 -22.40 -20.05 -17.13
C SER A 296 -21.46 -21.26 -17.00
N ALA A 297 -21.43 -21.95 -15.86
CA ALA A 297 -20.56 -23.12 -15.68
C ALA A 297 -20.87 -24.26 -16.67
N HIS A 298 -19.82 -24.83 -17.25
CA HIS A 298 -19.93 -25.89 -18.25
C HIS A 298 -20.42 -27.20 -17.62
N SER A 299 -21.53 -27.75 -18.12
CA SER A 299 -22.14 -28.99 -17.63
C SER A 299 -21.70 -30.25 -18.39
N GLY A 300 -20.72 -30.13 -19.29
CA GLY A 300 -20.34 -31.21 -20.20
C GLY A 300 -21.44 -31.52 -21.22
N PRO A 301 -21.52 -32.76 -21.75
CA PRO A 301 -22.51 -33.16 -22.77
C PRO A 301 -23.94 -33.38 -22.22
N ARG A 302 -24.18 -33.05 -20.95
CA ARG A 302 -25.47 -33.28 -20.29
C ARG A 302 -26.46 -32.16 -20.62
N LYS A 303 -27.73 -32.53 -20.78
CA LYS A 303 -28.81 -31.58 -21.04
C LYS A 303 -29.06 -30.72 -19.79
N VAL A 304 -28.90 -29.41 -19.95
CA VAL A 304 -29.23 -28.39 -18.94
C VAL A 304 -30.65 -27.91 -19.18
N TYR A 305 -31.41 -27.75 -18.10
CA TYR A 305 -32.78 -27.24 -18.15
C TYR A 305 -32.82 -25.81 -17.59
N GLY A 306 -33.58 -24.96 -18.28
CA GLY A 306 -33.79 -23.55 -17.93
C GLY A 306 -32.76 -22.57 -18.49
N ASP A 307 -33.18 -21.32 -18.57
CA ASP A 307 -32.37 -20.22 -19.09
C ASP A 307 -31.42 -19.68 -18.03
N ASP A 308 -30.25 -19.21 -18.46
CA ASP A 308 -29.34 -18.50 -17.57
C ASP A 308 -29.73 -17.01 -17.50
N LYS A 309 -30.26 -16.59 -16.35
CA LYS A 309 -30.56 -15.18 -16.05
C LYS A 309 -29.47 -14.54 -15.17
N SER A 310 -28.29 -15.14 -15.09
CA SER A 310 -27.21 -14.61 -14.25
C SER A 310 -26.67 -13.30 -14.82
N SER A 311 -26.66 -12.25 -14.02
CA SER A 311 -26.19 -10.91 -14.41
C SER A 311 -24.89 -10.49 -13.74
N LEU A 312 -24.37 -11.30 -12.82
CA LEU A 312 -23.13 -11.01 -12.10
C LEU A 312 -21.87 -11.25 -12.96
N PRO A 313 -20.86 -10.37 -12.88
CA PRO A 313 -19.59 -10.59 -13.56
C PRO A 313 -18.83 -11.80 -12.96
N PRO A 314 -18.04 -12.51 -13.78
CA PRO A 314 -17.36 -13.75 -13.35
C PRO A 314 -16.39 -13.53 -12.17
N GLU A 315 -15.83 -12.33 -12.03
CA GLU A 315 -14.92 -11.95 -10.93
C GLU A 315 -15.59 -11.98 -9.55
N GLN A 316 -16.90 -11.74 -9.50
CA GLN A 316 -17.70 -11.77 -8.29
C GLN A 316 -18.24 -13.17 -7.99
N LEU A 317 -18.42 -14.00 -9.03
CA LEU A 317 -18.88 -15.38 -8.90
C LEU A 317 -17.83 -16.26 -8.20
N PRO A 318 -18.22 -17.27 -7.41
CA PRO A 318 -17.29 -18.27 -6.89
C PRO A 318 -16.77 -19.14 -8.04
N TYR A 319 -15.63 -19.81 -7.81
CA TYR A 319 -14.99 -20.63 -8.85
C TYR A 319 -15.93 -21.68 -9.47
N ILE A 320 -16.81 -22.31 -8.66
CA ILE A 320 -17.78 -23.31 -9.14
C ILE A 320 -18.82 -22.76 -10.15
N CYS A 321 -18.97 -21.44 -10.24
CA CYS A 321 -19.89 -20.76 -11.15
C CYS A 321 -19.15 -20.06 -12.31
N ARG A 322 -17.82 -20.10 -12.32
CA ARG A 322 -17.00 -19.60 -13.42
C ARG A 322 -16.81 -20.78 -14.37
N GLY A 323 -17.45 -20.72 -15.55
CA GLY A 323 -17.28 -21.74 -16.59
C GLY A 323 -15.87 -21.83 -17.15
#